data_AF-V4VZV8-F1
#
_entry.id   AF-V4VZV8-F1
#
_cell.length_a   1.000
_cell.length_b   1.000
_cell.length_c   1.000
_cell.angle_alpha   90.00
_cell.angle_beta   90.00
_cell.angle_gamma   90.00
#
_symmetry.space_group_name_H-M   'P 1'
#
loop_
_entity.id
_entity.type
_entity.pdbx_description
1 polymer ?
#
loop_
_entity_poly.entity_id
_entity_poly.type
_entity_poly.pdbx_seq_one_letter_code
_entity_poly.pdbx_strand_id
1 'polypeptide(L)'
;MENEEELKEPEKKKPHLNLNSHSHSHSHSLSPTMARNTPSSPSSNKSVDAAVLQYQNQKLVQQLDSQKHELQSLEAKIKELQEKQTSYDEMLITVNQLWNLFVDDLILLGVRAGGGSNVLQKLDSENQTRDSMPSGPPEDMFLCRLLQVNSIESSSKDGILQYVEEALASRHSSARELMKFIEEVIDAQRVKTKSIAEAFHEKLSAEDAIIQLSKIDDMMKEEAKNLHEVMEIIHLKHKEYADQIENYISSHSVDQAEIQHLAGELEETMAELEESRRKLVSLKMQKDIASGTHSLVPAAAMVNGSVSPEKRPADGRMDLQELKDSVEEAKILAADRLSEVEEAQQDNINLSKQLENLQNELNDDKYVHSSRLYNLVNDQLQHWNVEVERYKALTDSLLIDRSLVLRREKEINVRAESADAARNTVDDSESRIERLEVQLQKSIIEKNDLGLKMEEAIQDSGRKDIKAEFRVMASALSKEMGMMEAQLNRWKETADEALSLREKAVSLKVSLSAKVYLFIMLVFSIICYLFE
;
A
#
# COMPACT_ATOMS: atom_id res chain seq x y z
N MET A 1 -27.22 -40.66 -4.63
CA MET A 1 -28.21 -39.85 -3.88
C MET A 1 -27.73 -38.41 -4.03
N GLU A 2 -27.96 -37.81 -5.20
CA GLU A 2 -29.20 -37.08 -5.58
C GLU A 2 -29.36 -35.84 -4.65
N ASN A 3 -29.31 -34.59 -5.12
CA ASN A 3 -29.98 -34.03 -6.29
C ASN A 3 -29.16 -32.92 -7.00
N GLU A 4 -29.08 -33.03 -8.32
CA GLU A 4 -28.90 -31.95 -9.29
C GLU A 4 -30.29 -31.39 -9.63
N GLU A 5 -30.49 -30.07 -9.61
CA GLU A 5 -31.71 -29.43 -10.11
C GLU A 5 -31.46 -28.82 -11.50
N GLU A 6 -31.92 -29.56 -12.51
CA GLU A 6 -32.16 -29.15 -13.89
C GLU A 6 -33.12 -27.95 -13.97
N LEU A 7 -32.70 -26.86 -14.61
CA LEU A 7 -33.61 -25.83 -15.13
C LEU A 7 -33.72 -25.94 -16.65
N LYS A 8 -34.89 -26.43 -17.07
CA LYS A 8 -35.38 -26.60 -18.44
C LYS A 8 -35.39 -25.29 -19.23
N GLU A 9 -34.77 -25.34 -20.39
CA GLU A 9 -35.05 -24.49 -21.56
C GLU A 9 -36.37 -24.93 -22.23
N PRO A 10 -37.14 -24.04 -22.91
CA PRO A 10 -38.07 -24.46 -23.93
C PRO A 10 -37.56 -24.10 -25.34
N GLU A 11 -37.42 -25.15 -26.15
CA GLU A 11 -37.28 -25.10 -27.59
C GLU A 11 -38.34 -24.20 -28.26
N LYS A 12 -37.94 -23.45 -29.30
CA LYS A 12 -38.61 -23.48 -30.62
C LYS A 12 -37.79 -22.80 -31.72
N LYS A 13 -37.24 -23.68 -32.58
CA LYS A 13 -37.19 -23.63 -34.06
C LYS A 13 -36.32 -22.56 -34.76
N LYS A 14 -35.18 -23.08 -35.26
CA LYS A 14 -34.45 -22.65 -36.47
C LYS A 14 -35.38 -22.53 -37.70
N PRO A 15 -34.96 -21.79 -38.74
CA PRO A 15 -34.25 -22.47 -39.83
C PRO A 15 -32.93 -21.79 -40.26
N HIS A 16 -31.88 -22.61 -40.23
CA HIS A 16 -30.82 -22.79 -41.22
C HIS A 16 -30.30 -21.59 -42.04
N LEU A 17 -29.09 -21.18 -41.63
CA LEU A 17 -27.96 -20.75 -42.45
C LEU A 17 -27.93 -21.37 -43.86
N ASN A 18 -27.58 -20.55 -44.85
CA ASN A 18 -26.45 -20.94 -45.70
C ASN A 18 -25.59 -19.72 -46.08
N LEU A 19 -24.29 -19.99 -46.05
CA LEU A 19 -23.15 -19.10 -46.13
C LEU A 19 -22.63 -19.04 -47.59
N ASN A 20 -21.80 -18.03 -47.84
CA ASN A 20 -20.81 -17.84 -48.92
C ASN A 20 -21.16 -16.74 -49.92
N SER A 21 -20.24 -15.86 -50.33
CA SER A 21 -18.87 -15.53 -49.92
C SER A 21 -18.40 -14.43 -50.88
N HIS A 22 -17.56 -13.51 -50.38
CA HIS A 22 -16.61 -12.68 -51.15
C HIS A 22 -17.18 -11.64 -52.13
N SER A 23 -17.00 -10.36 -51.82
CA SER A 23 -15.84 -9.58 -52.30
C SER A 23 -16.12 -8.06 -52.27
N HIS A 24 -15.10 -7.34 -51.76
CA HIS A 24 -14.61 -6.06 -52.25
C HIS A 24 -15.55 -4.84 -52.34
N SER A 25 -15.21 -3.88 -51.49
CA SER A 25 -14.76 -2.53 -51.88
C SER A 25 -15.80 -1.41 -52.06
N HIS A 26 -15.44 -0.29 -51.42
CA HIS A 26 -15.78 1.10 -51.72
C HIS A 26 -17.22 1.59 -51.53
N SER A 27 -17.41 2.21 -50.36
CA SER A 27 -18.36 3.29 -50.14
C SER A 27 -18.03 4.49 -51.04
N HIS A 28 -18.71 4.58 -52.18
CA HIS A 28 -18.80 5.82 -52.94
C HIS A 28 -20.15 6.49 -52.75
N SER A 29 -20.06 7.70 -52.20
CA SER A 29 -21.02 8.80 -52.33
C SER A 29 -21.69 8.83 -53.70
N LEU A 30 -23.02 8.81 -53.71
CA LEU A 30 -23.81 9.14 -54.90
C LEU A 30 -24.71 10.34 -54.59
N SER A 31 -24.18 11.52 -54.93
CA SER A 31 -24.98 12.69 -55.29
C SER A 31 -25.97 12.31 -56.42
N PRO A 32 -27.23 12.77 -56.41
CA PRO A 32 -28.17 12.44 -57.47
C PRO A 32 -27.85 13.24 -58.73
N THR A 33 -27.42 12.54 -59.78
CA THR A 33 -27.26 13.09 -61.13
C THR A 33 -28.62 13.39 -61.76
N MET A 34 -28.76 14.60 -62.28
CA MET A 34 -29.87 15.10 -63.07
C MET A 34 -30.14 14.24 -64.31
N ALA A 35 -31.27 13.52 -64.32
CA ALA A 35 -31.80 12.90 -65.53
C ALA A 35 -32.89 13.79 -66.13
N ARG A 36 -32.48 14.56 -67.15
CA ARG A 36 -33.35 15.19 -68.15
C ARG A 36 -34.14 14.10 -68.86
N ASN A 37 -35.47 14.12 -68.77
CA ASN A 37 -36.40 13.55 -69.76
C ASN A 37 -37.79 14.18 -69.56
N THR A 38 -38.14 15.14 -70.41
CA THR A 38 -39.52 15.51 -70.71
C THR A 38 -40.13 14.45 -71.63
N PRO A 39 -41.40 14.09 -71.41
CA PRO A 39 -42.31 13.97 -72.54
C PRO A 39 -43.58 14.80 -72.32
N SER A 40 -43.99 15.42 -73.43
CA SER A 40 -45.26 16.09 -73.72
C SER A 40 -46.36 16.08 -72.65
N SER A 41 -46.79 17.28 -72.29
CA SER A 41 -48.05 17.54 -71.60
C SER A 41 -49.25 16.99 -72.39
N PRO A 42 -50.20 16.30 -71.74
CA PRO A 42 -51.60 16.44 -72.06
C PRO A 42 -52.24 17.39 -71.06
N SER A 43 -52.86 18.45 -71.57
CA SER A 43 -53.78 19.29 -70.81
C SER A 43 -54.97 18.45 -70.35
N SER A 44 -54.95 17.99 -69.10
CA SER A 44 -56.18 17.65 -68.39
C SER A 44 -56.05 18.15 -66.96
N ASN A 45 -56.85 19.16 -66.63
CA ASN A 45 -57.21 19.52 -65.28
C ASN A 45 -57.76 18.28 -64.57
N LYS A 46 -56.88 17.51 -63.93
CA LYS A 46 -57.24 16.56 -62.89
C LYS A 46 -56.58 17.14 -61.65
N SER A 47 -57.39 17.73 -60.79
CA SER A 47 -57.01 18.01 -59.41
C SER A 47 -56.24 16.79 -58.92
N VAL A 48 -54.96 16.96 -58.61
CA VAL A 48 -54.22 15.95 -57.86
C VAL A 48 -55.07 15.70 -56.63
N ASP A 49 -55.65 14.51 -56.54
CA ASP A 49 -56.67 14.24 -55.54
C ASP A 49 -56.00 14.40 -54.18
N ALA A 50 -56.33 15.49 -53.48
CA ALA A 50 -55.63 15.93 -52.28
C ALA A 50 -55.68 14.82 -51.21
N ALA A 51 -56.73 13.99 -51.24
CA ALA A 51 -56.88 12.81 -50.41
C ALA A 51 -55.81 11.73 -50.67
N VAL A 52 -55.40 11.51 -51.93
CA VAL A 52 -54.34 10.54 -52.29
C VAL A 52 -52.97 11.02 -51.84
N LEU A 53 -52.66 12.30 -52.03
CA LEU A 53 -51.42 12.90 -51.51
C LEU A 53 -51.39 12.91 -49.97
N GLN A 54 -52.51 13.21 -49.32
CA GLN A 54 -52.62 13.17 -47.87
C GLN A 54 -52.39 11.75 -47.34
N TYR A 55 -52.96 10.75 -47.99
CA TYR A 55 -52.74 9.34 -47.64
C TYR A 55 -51.28 8.91 -47.84
N GLN A 56 -50.63 9.31 -48.95
CA GLN A 56 -49.22 9.02 -49.21
C GLN A 56 -48.30 9.70 -48.19
N ASN A 57 -48.55 10.97 -47.85
CA ASN A 57 -47.81 11.68 -46.80
C ASN A 57 -48.01 11.03 -45.43
N GLN A 58 -49.24 10.61 -45.09
CA GLN A 58 -49.50 9.93 -43.83
C GLN A 58 -48.75 8.59 -43.74
N LYS A 59 -48.65 7.84 -44.86
CA LYS A 59 -47.86 6.61 -44.92
C LYS A 59 -46.36 6.86 -44.78
N LEU A 60 -45.83 7.92 -45.39
CA LEU A 60 -44.42 8.32 -45.24
C LEU A 60 -44.11 8.77 -43.80
N VAL A 61 -45.01 9.52 -43.16
CA VAL A 61 -44.88 9.91 -41.75
C VAL A 61 -44.85 8.67 -40.85
N GLN A 62 -45.75 7.70 -41.06
CA GLN A 62 -45.73 6.45 -40.31
C GLN A 62 -44.43 5.65 -40.51
N GLN A 63 -43.89 5.63 -41.74
CA GLN A 63 -42.60 4.99 -42.00
C GLN A 63 -41.45 5.73 -41.30
N LEU A 64 -41.45 7.06 -41.35
CA LEU A 64 -40.43 7.89 -40.68
C LEU A 64 -40.49 7.72 -39.16
N ASP A 65 -41.70 7.69 -38.58
CA ASP A 65 -41.90 7.42 -37.15
C ASP A 65 -41.42 6.02 -36.76
N SER A 66 -41.67 5.00 -37.60
CA SER A 66 -41.17 3.65 -37.36
C SER A 66 -39.63 3.56 -37.39
N GLN A 67 -38.99 4.22 -38.37
CA GLN A 67 -37.53 4.28 -38.47
C GLN A 67 -36.92 5.08 -37.32
N LYS A 68 -37.58 6.16 -36.89
CA LYS A 68 -37.15 6.96 -35.74
C LYS A 68 -37.18 6.14 -34.45
N HIS A 69 -38.22 5.33 -34.23
CA HIS A 69 -38.26 4.43 -33.08
C HIS A 69 -37.20 3.32 -33.15
N GLU A 70 -36.93 2.76 -34.33
CA GLU A 70 -35.85 1.78 -34.50
C GLU A 70 -34.47 2.40 -34.22
N LEU A 71 -34.20 3.61 -34.72
CA LEU A 71 -32.98 4.35 -34.42
C LEU A 71 -32.82 4.64 -32.93
N GLN A 72 -33.89 5.09 -32.25
CA GLN A 72 -33.87 5.30 -30.80
C GLN A 72 -33.61 4.00 -30.03
N SER A 73 -34.16 2.87 -30.49
CA SER A 73 -33.89 1.56 -29.88
C SER A 73 -32.44 1.11 -30.09
N LEU A 74 -31.86 1.36 -31.26
CA LEU A 74 -30.46 1.04 -31.55
C LEU A 74 -29.52 1.94 -30.75
N GLU A 75 -29.81 3.24 -30.65
CA GLU A 75 -29.06 4.19 -29.83
C GLU A 75 -29.07 3.77 -28.35
N ALA A 76 -30.23 3.37 -27.81
CA ALA A 76 -30.33 2.84 -26.46
C ALA A 76 -29.48 1.57 -26.27
N LYS A 77 -29.47 0.67 -27.26
CA LYS A 77 -28.66 -0.57 -27.21
C LYS A 77 -27.15 -0.29 -27.33
N ILE A 78 -26.74 0.70 -28.12
CA ILE A 78 -25.34 1.14 -28.20
C ILE A 78 -24.91 1.69 -26.85
N LYS A 79 -25.74 2.53 -26.22
CA LYS A 79 -25.45 3.07 -24.89
C LYS A 79 -25.32 1.96 -23.83
N GLU A 80 -26.23 0.99 -23.83
CA GLU A 80 -26.15 -0.18 -22.94
C GLU A 80 -24.85 -0.98 -23.14
N LEU A 81 -24.43 -1.19 -24.40
CA LEU A 81 -23.18 -1.89 -24.70
C LEU A 81 -21.95 -1.09 -24.27
N GLN A 82 -21.97 0.24 -24.45
CA GLN A 82 -20.92 1.13 -23.97
C GLN A 82 -20.78 1.07 -22.45
N GLU A 83 -21.90 1.14 -21.71
CA GLU A 83 -21.91 1.04 -20.24
C GLU A 83 -21.37 -0.33 -19.76
N LYS A 84 -21.71 -1.42 -20.46
CA LYS A 84 -21.15 -2.75 -20.16
C LYS A 84 -19.66 -2.82 -20.45
N GLN A 85 -19.21 -2.24 -21.56
CA GLN A 85 -17.80 -2.20 -21.92
C GLN A 85 -17.00 -1.39 -20.89
N THR A 86 -17.47 -0.19 -20.51
CA THR A 86 -16.80 0.62 -19.48
C THR A 86 -16.73 -0.12 -18.14
N SER A 87 -17.80 -0.80 -17.74
CA SER A 87 -17.80 -1.60 -16.51
C SER A 87 -16.80 -2.77 -16.57
N TYR A 88 -16.66 -3.42 -17.73
CA TYR A 88 -15.69 -4.49 -17.93
C TYR A 88 -14.25 -3.96 -17.92
N ASP A 89 -13.99 -2.83 -18.58
CA ASP A 89 -12.69 -2.17 -18.62
C ASP A 89 -12.26 -1.73 -17.20
N GLU A 90 -13.17 -1.15 -16.41
CA GLU A 90 -12.94 -0.81 -15.00
C GLU A 90 -12.57 -2.04 -14.16
N MET A 91 -13.24 -3.18 -14.39
CA MET A 91 -12.90 -4.44 -13.73
C MET A 91 -11.49 -4.90 -14.10
N LEU A 92 -11.13 -4.87 -15.39
CA LEU A 92 -9.79 -5.26 -15.84
C LEU A 92 -8.69 -4.35 -15.27
N ILE A 93 -8.94 -3.04 -15.21
CA ILE A 93 -8.03 -2.07 -14.59
C ILE A 93 -7.82 -2.44 -13.11
N THR A 94 -8.92 -2.70 -12.40
CA THR A 94 -8.89 -3.04 -10.97
C THR A 94 -8.13 -4.35 -10.73
N VAL A 95 -8.38 -5.39 -11.53
CA VAL A 95 -7.66 -6.68 -11.44
C VAL A 95 -6.16 -6.50 -11.68
N ASN A 96 -5.79 -5.70 -12.68
CA ASN A 96 -4.38 -5.42 -12.96
C ASN A 96 -3.70 -4.65 -11.83
N GLN A 97 -4.37 -3.65 -11.26
CA GLN A 97 -3.87 -2.90 -10.09
C GLN A 97 -3.66 -3.82 -8.88
N LEU A 98 -4.66 -4.66 -8.57
CA LEU A 98 -4.57 -5.61 -7.45
C LEU A 98 -3.43 -6.62 -7.64
N TRP A 99 -3.20 -7.06 -8.87
CA TRP A 99 -2.11 -8.00 -9.14
C TRP A 99 -0.74 -7.33 -9.10
N ASN A 100 -0.60 -6.08 -9.55
CA ASN A 100 0.65 -5.33 -9.36
C ASN A 100 0.94 -5.15 -7.86
N LEU A 101 -0.07 -4.73 -7.09
CA LEU A 101 0.03 -4.61 -5.64
C LEU A 101 0.43 -5.94 -4.97
N PHE A 102 -0.14 -7.04 -5.44
CA PHE A 102 0.22 -8.38 -4.96
C PHE A 102 1.68 -8.73 -5.22
N VAL A 103 2.20 -8.41 -6.41
CA VAL A 103 3.62 -8.63 -6.74
C VAL A 103 4.51 -7.74 -5.85
N ASP A 104 4.17 -6.47 -5.67
CA ASP A 104 4.88 -5.55 -4.78
C ASP A 104 4.91 -6.06 -3.32
N ASP A 105 3.78 -6.55 -2.82
CA ASP A 105 3.67 -7.12 -1.47
C ASP A 105 4.50 -8.39 -1.31
N LEU A 106 4.55 -9.25 -2.34
CA LEU A 106 5.41 -10.43 -2.33
C LEU A 106 6.89 -10.03 -2.29
N ILE A 107 7.29 -9.02 -3.06
CA ILE A 107 8.67 -8.50 -3.03
C ILE A 107 8.99 -7.94 -1.65
N LEU A 108 8.11 -7.12 -1.07
CA LEU A 108 8.28 -6.59 0.28
C LEU A 108 8.40 -7.72 1.33
N LEU A 109 7.56 -8.75 1.22
CA LEU A 109 7.62 -9.92 2.09
C LEU A 109 8.94 -10.67 1.93
N GLY A 110 9.43 -10.85 0.71
CA GLY A 110 10.71 -11.49 0.44
C GLY A 110 11.90 -10.72 1.04
N VAL A 111 11.87 -9.39 0.96
CA VAL A 111 12.87 -8.54 1.63
C VAL A 111 12.81 -8.69 3.15
N ARG A 112 11.60 -8.66 3.75
CA ARG A 112 11.40 -8.87 5.19
C ARG A 112 11.81 -10.28 5.66
N ALA A 113 11.69 -11.28 4.78
CA ALA A 113 12.09 -12.65 5.08
C ALA A 113 13.62 -12.85 5.05
N GLY A 114 14.39 -11.86 4.60
CA GLY A 114 15.86 -11.93 4.50
C GLY A 114 16.38 -12.28 3.11
N GLY A 115 15.56 -12.17 2.06
CA GLY A 115 15.92 -12.55 0.69
C GLY A 115 16.92 -11.63 -0.02
N GLY A 116 17.38 -10.57 0.65
CA GLY A 116 18.46 -9.69 0.21
C GLY A 116 18.21 -9.00 -1.14
N SER A 117 19.31 -8.65 -1.81
CA SER A 117 19.33 -7.96 -3.11
C SER A 117 18.62 -8.73 -4.24
N ASN A 118 18.61 -10.07 -4.18
CA ASN A 118 18.04 -10.92 -5.23
C ASN A 118 16.52 -10.78 -5.37
N VAL A 119 15.79 -10.47 -4.28
CA VAL A 119 14.35 -10.16 -4.33
C VAL A 119 14.12 -8.79 -4.98
N LEU A 120 14.96 -7.81 -4.62
CA LEU A 120 14.85 -6.44 -5.11
C LEU A 120 15.21 -6.31 -6.58
N GLN A 121 16.14 -7.13 -7.09
CA GLN A 121 16.51 -7.11 -8.51
C GLN A 121 15.35 -7.52 -9.43
N LYS A 122 14.35 -8.24 -8.90
CA LYS A 122 13.10 -8.52 -9.63
C LYS A 122 12.16 -7.30 -9.74
N LEU A 123 12.36 -6.24 -8.95
CA LEU A 123 11.69 -4.94 -9.15
C LEU A 123 12.24 -4.19 -10.38
N ASP A 124 13.51 -4.42 -10.74
CA ASP A 124 14.17 -3.69 -11.83
C ASP A 124 13.72 -4.16 -13.22
N SER A 125 13.28 -5.41 -13.36
CA SER A 125 12.81 -5.97 -14.62
C SER A 125 11.50 -5.35 -15.12
N GLU A 126 10.68 -4.74 -14.24
CA GLU A 126 9.37 -4.19 -14.62
C GLU A 126 9.43 -2.69 -14.99
N ASN A 127 10.43 -1.95 -14.51
CA ASN A 127 10.49 -0.49 -14.72
C ASN A 127 11.20 -0.07 -16.01
N GLN A 128 12.10 -0.89 -16.57
CA GLN A 128 12.83 -0.53 -17.80
C GLN A 128 11.96 -0.48 -19.07
N THR A 129 10.76 -1.09 -19.05
CA THR A 129 9.87 -1.15 -20.22
C THR A 129 8.89 0.03 -20.29
N ARG A 130 8.83 0.89 -19.25
CA ARG A 130 7.82 1.95 -19.14
C ARG A 130 8.11 3.19 -19.99
N ASP A 131 9.35 3.35 -20.46
CA ASP A 131 9.81 4.56 -21.16
C ASP A 131 9.49 4.58 -22.66
N SER A 132 9.00 3.48 -23.24
CA SER A 132 8.59 3.42 -24.64
C SER A 132 7.07 3.50 -24.78
N MET A 133 6.58 4.57 -25.41
CA MET A 133 5.16 4.68 -25.78
C MET A 133 4.78 3.54 -26.74
N PRO A 134 3.71 2.77 -26.44
CA PRO A 134 3.25 1.71 -27.33
C PRO A 134 2.88 2.29 -28.70
N SER A 135 3.49 1.76 -29.77
CA SER A 135 3.16 2.14 -31.13
C SER A 135 2.06 1.22 -31.67
N GLY A 136 0.82 1.69 -31.70
CA GLY A 136 -0.32 0.93 -32.21
C GLY A 136 -1.59 1.77 -32.37
N PRO A 137 -2.66 1.21 -32.96
CA PRO A 137 -3.98 1.82 -32.99
C PRO A 137 -4.46 2.16 -31.57
N PRO A 138 -5.26 3.24 -31.37
CA PRO A 138 -5.76 3.62 -30.04
C PRO A 138 -6.57 2.51 -29.36
N GLU A 139 -7.15 1.60 -30.13
CA GLU A 139 -7.87 0.42 -29.64
C GLU A 139 -6.95 -0.59 -28.94
N ASP A 140 -5.69 -0.70 -29.37
CA ASP A 140 -4.71 -1.66 -28.85
C ASP A 140 -3.80 -1.05 -27.77
N MET A 141 -3.74 0.28 -27.68
CA MET A 141 -2.90 1.00 -26.69
C MET A 141 -3.20 0.61 -25.25
N PHE A 142 -4.48 0.39 -24.91
CA PHE A 142 -4.87 -0.02 -23.58
C PHE A 142 -4.32 -1.41 -23.25
N LEU A 143 -4.48 -2.37 -24.17
CA LEU A 143 -4.01 -3.74 -24.00
C LEU A 143 -2.48 -3.81 -23.93
N CYS A 144 -1.79 -3.04 -24.78
CA CYS A 144 -0.34 -2.87 -24.74
C CYS A 144 0.16 -2.33 -23.39
N ARG A 145 -0.51 -1.31 -22.84
CA ARG A 145 -0.19 -0.79 -21.49
C ARG A 145 -0.49 -1.80 -20.39
N LEU A 146 -1.59 -2.56 -20.53
CA LEU A 146 -1.99 -3.57 -19.55
C LEU A 146 -0.99 -4.73 -19.47
N LEU A 147 -0.48 -5.15 -20.63
CA LEU A 147 0.47 -6.26 -20.75
C LEU A 147 1.94 -5.83 -20.67
N GLN A 148 2.22 -4.53 -20.59
CA GLN A 148 3.57 -3.94 -20.61
C GLN A 148 4.36 -4.26 -21.89
N VAL A 149 3.72 -4.08 -23.05
CA VAL A 149 4.24 -4.46 -24.36
C VAL A 149 4.21 -3.25 -25.31
N ASN A 150 5.24 -3.10 -26.14
CA ASN A 150 5.40 -1.94 -27.03
C ASN A 150 4.59 -2.01 -28.33
N SER A 151 4.24 -3.20 -28.81
CA SER A 151 3.39 -3.41 -30.00
C SER A 151 2.90 -4.87 -30.05
N ILE A 152 1.66 -5.08 -30.52
CA ILE A 152 1.10 -6.41 -30.78
C ILE A 152 1.21 -6.66 -32.29
N GLU A 153 2.13 -7.54 -32.70
CA GLU A 153 2.46 -7.76 -34.12
C GLU A 153 1.42 -8.60 -34.89
N SER A 154 0.28 -8.96 -34.28
CA SER A 154 -0.67 -9.90 -34.88
C SER A 154 -1.90 -9.21 -35.48
N SER A 155 -2.04 -9.29 -36.80
CA SER A 155 -3.18 -8.76 -37.57
C SER A 155 -4.43 -9.66 -37.54
N SER A 156 -4.39 -10.76 -36.79
CA SER A 156 -5.50 -11.71 -36.66
C SER A 156 -6.00 -11.80 -35.22
N LYS A 157 -7.32 -11.84 -35.03
CA LYS A 157 -7.96 -11.92 -33.70
C LYS A 157 -7.46 -13.12 -32.87
N ASP A 158 -7.11 -14.23 -33.52
CA ASP A 158 -6.58 -15.42 -32.87
C ASP A 158 -5.15 -15.22 -32.36
N GLY A 159 -4.33 -14.43 -33.08
CA GLY A 159 -2.97 -14.08 -32.64
C GLY A 159 -2.95 -13.15 -31.42
N ILE A 160 -3.90 -12.21 -31.34
CA ILE A 160 -4.03 -11.31 -30.18
C ILE A 160 -4.43 -12.12 -28.94
N LEU A 161 -5.38 -13.05 -29.09
CA LEU A 161 -5.83 -13.89 -27.98
C LEU A 161 -4.69 -14.76 -27.43
N GLN A 162 -3.93 -15.41 -28.32
CA GLN A 162 -2.78 -16.22 -27.95
C GLN A 162 -1.69 -15.38 -27.26
N TYR A 163 -1.42 -14.18 -27.77
CA TYR A 163 -0.44 -13.27 -27.18
C TYR A 163 -0.82 -12.84 -25.75
N VAL A 164 -2.09 -12.49 -25.54
CA VAL A 164 -2.63 -12.15 -24.21
C VAL A 164 -2.49 -13.33 -23.27
N GLU A 165 -2.81 -14.55 -23.72
CA GLU A 165 -2.71 -15.76 -22.93
C GLU A 165 -1.25 -16.06 -22.54
N GLU A 166 -0.30 -15.91 -23.46
CA GLU A 166 1.14 -16.09 -23.19
C GLU A 166 1.67 -15.04 -22.20
N ALA A 167 1.28 -13.77 -22.35
CA ALA A 167 1.67 -12.71 -21.43
C ALA A 167 1.11 -12.93 -20.01
N LEU A 168 -0.15 -13.34 -19.90
CA LEU A 168 -0.77 -13.70 -18.61
C LEU A 168 -0.12 -14.93 -17.99
N ALA A 169 0.18 -15.96 -18.78
CA ALA A 169 0.88 -17.16 -18.32
C ALA A 169 2.29 -16.84 -17.82
N SER A 170 3.03 -15.98 -18.53
CA SER A 170 4.35 -15.49 -18.14
C SER A 170 4.30 -14.74 -16.81
N ARG A 171 3.37 -13.79 -16.67
CA ARG A 171 3.14 -13.04 -15.43
C ARG A 171 2.77 -13.96 -14.26
N HIS A 172 1.90 -14.94 -14.49
CA HIS A 172 1.56 -15.93 -13.48
C HIS A 172 2.77 -16.82 -13.11
N SER A 173 3.59 -17.22 -14.06
CA SER A 173 4.81 -18.00 -13.81
C SER A 173 5.80 -17.20 -12.94
N SER A 174 6.05 -15.94 -13.31
CA SER A 174 6.93 -15.04 -12.56
C SER A 174 6.49 -14.86 -11.11
N ALA A 175 5.20 -14.58 -10.88
CA ALA A 175 4.64 -14.45 -9.53
C ALA A 175 4.77 -15.74 -8.72
N ARG A 176 4.57 -16.90 -9.35
CA ARG A 176 4.74 -18.21 -8.70
C ARG A 176 6.20 -18.50 -8.36
N GLU A 177 7.13 -18.16 -9.25
CA GLU A 177 8.57 -18.29 -9.01
C GLU A 177 9.03 -17.40 -7.87
N LEU A 178 8.49 -16.18 -7.77
CA LEU A 178 8.73 -15.28 -6.65
C LEU A 178 8.24 -15.89 -5.33
N MET A 179 7.02 -16.43 -5.28
CA MET A 179 6.51 -17.12 -4.08
C MET A 179 7.40 -18.27 -3.65
N LYS A 180 7.80 -19.12 -4.61
CA LYS A 180 8.67 -20.27 -4.32
C LYS A 180 10.02 -19.81 -3.76
N PHE A 181 10.59 -18.76 -4.33
CA PHE A 181 11.82 -18.17 -3.80
C PHE A 181 11.64 -17.64 -2.37
N ILE A 182 10.52 -16.98 -2.07
CA ILE A 182 10.21 -16.51 -0.71
C ILE A 182 10.08 -17.69 0.27
N GLU A 183 9.43 -18.79 -0.15
CA GLU A 183 9.34 -20.01 0.65
C GLU A 183 10.72 -20.58 0.98
N GLU A 184 11.61 -20.67 -0.02
CA GLU A 184 13.00 -21.12 0.16
C GLU A 184 13.79 -20.21 1.11
N VAL A 185 13.61 -18.89 1.02
CA VAL A 185 14.22 -17.90 1.93
C VAL A 185 13.70 -18.06 3.37
N ILE A 186 12.39 -18.20 3.54
CA ILE A 186 11.77 -18.40 4.86
C ILE A 186 12.27 -19.71 5.50
N ASP A 187 12.39 -20.78 4.72
CA ASP A 187 12.91 -22.05 5.21
C ASP A 187 14.38 -21.97 5.59
N ALA A 188 15.20 -21.31 4.78
CA ALA A 188 16.60 -21.03 5.12
C ALA A 188 16.72 -20.24 6.43
N GLN A 189 15.89 -19.21 6.60
CA GLN A 189 15.87 -18.41 7.82
C GLN A 189 15.37 -19.21 9.03
N ARG A 190 14.38 -20.08 8.84
CA ARG A 190 13.90 -20.99 9.90
C ARG A 190 15.00 -21.94 10.36
N VAL A 191 15.77 -22.52 9.43
CA VAL A 191 16.94 -23.37 9.75
C VAL A 191 18.00 -22.56 10.49
N LYS A 192 18.28 -21.33 10.05
CA LYS A 192 19.20 -20.38 10.71
C LYS A 192 18.79 -20.14 12.16
N THR A 193 17.53 -19.76 12.40
CA THR A 193 16.98 -19.51 13.74
C THR A 193 17.00 -20.76 14.62
N LYS A 194 16.66 -21.93 14.06
CA LYS A 194 16.70 -23.20 14.80
C LYS A 194 18.13 -23.56 15.22
N SER A 195 19.11 -23.39 14.33
CA SER A 195 20.52 -23.61 14.66
C SER A 195 21.01 -22.68 15.78
N ILE A 196 20.54 -21.44 15.82
CA ILE A 196 20.86 -20.49 16.90
C ILE A 196 20.23 -20.96 18.22
N ALA A 197 18.94 -21.33 18.20
CA ALA A 197 18.23 -21.81 19.39
C ALA A 197 18.85 -23.09 19.99
N GLU A 198 19.22 -24.04 19.14
CA GLU A 198 19.92 -25.27 19.55
C GLU A 198 21.28 -24.96 20.19
N ALA A 199 22.05 -24.04 19.60
CA ALA A 199 23.34 -23.60 20.14
C ALA A 199 23.23 -22.97 21.54
N PHE A 200 22.08 -22.36 21.89
CA PHE A 200 21.83 -21.82 23.23
C PHE A 200 21.32 -22.85 24.26
N HIS A 201 20.85 -24.02 23.82
CA HIS A 201 20.31 -25.06 24.70
C HIS A 201 21.31 -26.19 25.03
N GLU A 202 22.34 -26.41 24.21
CA GLU A 202 23.38 -27.37 24.53
C GLU A 202 24.26 -26.91 25.71
N LYS A 203 24.46 -27.80 26.69
CA LYS A 203 25.50 -27.62 27.71
C LYS A 203 26.87 -27.83 27.07
N LEU A 204 27.40 -26.77 26.49
CA LEU A 204 28.68 -26.77 25.79
C LEU A 204 29.84 -26.59 26.77
N SER A 205 30.99 -27.19 26.43
CA SER A 205 32.29 -26.83 27.02
C SER A 205 32.62 -25.36 26.74
N ALA A 206 33.51 -24.75 27.52
CA ALA A 206 33.93 -23.36 27.31
C ALA A 206 34.53 -23.13 25.90
N GLU A 207 35.32 -24.07 25.39
CA GLU A 207 35.87 -24.03 24.02
C GLU A 207 34.76 -24.11 22.96
N ASP A 208 33.82 -25.05 23.12
CA ASP A 208 32.73 -25.26 22.16
C ASP A 208 31.75 -24.08 22.16
N ALA A 209 31.54 -23.44 23.31
CA ALA A 209 30.74 -22.23 23.42
C ALA A 209 31.36 -21.05 22.66
N ILE A 210 32.70 -20.89 22.70
CA ILE A 210 33.40 -19.85 21.94
C ILE A 210 33.22 -20.07 20.43
N ILE A 211 33.35 -21.31 19.94
CA ILE A 211 33.18 -21.66 18.53
C ILE A 211 31.73 -21.44 18.07
N GLN A 212 30.75 -21.77 18.91
CA GLN A 212 29.33 -21.52 18.59
C GLN A 212 29.00 -20.03 18.59
N LEU A 213 29.51 -19.25 19.55
CA LEU A 213 29.34 -17.80 19.56
C LEU A 213 29.97 -17.13 18.33
N SER A 214 31.17 -17.56 17.91
CA SER A 214 31.78 -17.02 16.69
C SER A 214 30.96 -17.33 15.44
N LYS A 215 30.39 -18.53 15.36
CA LYS A 215 29.49 -18.92 14.25
C LYS A 215 28.22 -18.05 14.22
N ILE A 216 27.61 -17.77 15.38
CA ILE A 216 26.45 -16.89 15.49
C ILE A 216 26.83 -15.45 15.09
N ASP A 217 27.98 -14.96 15.54
CA ASP A 217 28.51 -13.65 15.18
C ASP A 217 28.73 -13.51 13.66
N ASP A 218 29.30 -14.53 13.01
CA ASP A 218 29.46 -14.56 11.55
C ASP A 218 28.10 -14.55 10.83
N MET A 219 27.11 -15.31 11.33
CA MET A 219 25.73 -15.32 10.81
C MET A 219 25.02 -13.97 10.98
N MET A 220 25.31 -13.22 12.05
CA MET A 220 24.79 -11.88 12.30
C MET A 220 25.48 -10.83 11.43
N LYS A 221 26.79 -10.93 11.21
CA LYS A 221 27.53 -10.03 10.30
C LYS A 221 27.02 -10.14 8.86
N GLU A 222 26.77 -11.37 8.39
CA GLU A 222 26.21 -11.57 7.05
C GLU A 222 24.79 -11.00 6.93
N GLU A 223 23.96 -11.12 7.97
CA GLU A 223 22.64 -10.47 8.03
C GLU A 223 22.75 -8.94 7.96
N ALA A 224 23.65 -8.36 8.76
CA ALA A 224 23.87 -6.92 8.79
C ALA A 224 24.36 -6.40 7.44
N LYS A 225 25.24 -7.15 6.76
CA LYS A 225 25.69 -6.85 5.40
C LYS A 225 24.54 -6.91 4.39
N ASN A 226 23.73 -7.96 4.41
CA ASN A 226 22.57 -8.10 3.53
C ASN A 226 21.55 -6.96 3.72
N LEU A 227 21.27 -6.58 4.97
CA LEU A 227 20.40 -5.44 5.29
C LEU A 227 20.98 -4.12 4.79
N HIS A 228 22.30 -3.93 4.90
CA HIS A 228 22.96 -2.74 4.39
C HIS A 228 22.85 -2.65 2.86
N GLU A 229 23.09 -3.76 2.14
CA GLU A 229 22.93 -3.82 0.68
C GLU A 229 21.49 -3.53 0.24
N VAL A 230 20.49 -4.11 0.93
CA VAL A 230 19.07 -3.81 0.71
C VAL A 230 18.76 -2.33 0.91
N MET A 231 19.31 -1.73 1.97
CA MET A 231 19.10 -0.32 2.29
C MET A 231 19.70 0.60 1.22
N GLU A 232 20.90 0.29 0.72
CA GLU A 232 21.52 1.03 -0.39
C GLU A 232 20.68 0.97 -1.67
N ILE A 233 20.15 -0.20 -2.03
CA ILE A 233 19.26 -0.35 -3.20
C ILE A 233 17.99 0.47 -3.03
N ILE A 234 17.35 0.41 -1.86
CA ILE A 234 16.14 1.18 -1.56
C ILE A 234 16.42 2.69 -1.62
N HIS A 235 17.54 3.16 -1.07
CA HIS A 235 17.93 4.57 -1.15
C HIS A 235 18.19 5.02 -2.59
N LEU A 236 18.87 4.20 -3.40
CA LEU A 236 19.08 4.47 -4.81
C LEU A 236 17.74 4.61 -5.56
N LYS A 237 16.78 3.72 -5.28
CA LYS A 237 15.44 3.77 -5.86
C LYS A 237 14.62 4.96 -5.41
N HIS A 238 14.67 5.32 -4.13
CA HIS A 238 14.02 6.54 -3.64
C HIS A 238 14.56 7.79 -4.34
N LYS A 239 15.87 7.85 -4.57
CA LYS A 239 16.48 8.95 -5.33
C LYS A 239 15.98 8.96 -6.78
N GLU A 240 15.99 7.82 -7.45
CA GLU A 240 15.50 7.69 -8.83
C GLU A 240 14.04 8.15 -8.96
N TYR A 241 13.15 7.70 -8.06
CA TYR A 241 11.75 8.15 -8.08
C TYR A 241 11.58 9.63 -7.74
N ALA A 242 12.38 10.17 -6.82
CA ALA A 242 12.35 11.61 -6.52
C ALA A 242 12.74 12.43 -7.77
N ASP A 243 13.80 12.02 -8.47
CA ASP A 243 14.25 12.66 -9.71
C ASP A 243 13.18 12.55 -10.82
N GLN A 244 12.52 11.38 -10.96
CA GLN A 244 11.41 11.18 -11.91
C GLN A 244 10.20 12.08 -11.58
N ILE A 245 9.82 12.19 -10.31
CA ILE A 245 8.71 13.05 -9.86
C ILE A 245 9.02 14.52 -10.15
N GLU A 246 10.24 14.98 -9.87
CA GLU A 246 10.65 16.35 -10.15
C GLU A 246 10.67 16.65 -11.67
N ASN A 247 11.14 15.70 -12.49
CA ASN A 247 11.06 15.79 -13.94
C ASN A 247 9.60 15.81 -14.45
N TYR A 248 8.71 15.02 -13.86
CA TYR A 248 7.29 15.04 -14.20
C TYR A 248 6.62 16.38 -13.83
N ILE A 249 6.91 16.92 -12.64
CA ILE A 249 6.37 18.21 -12.19
C ILE A 249 6.84 19.34 -13.10
N SER A 250 8.13 19.35 -13.46
CA SER A 250 8.68 20.39 -14.33
C SER A 250 8.12 20.31 -15.76
N SER A 251 8.05 19.11 -16.35
CA SER A 251 7.43 18.91 -17.68
C SER A 251 5.94 19.27 -17.68
N HIS A 252 5.15 18.81 -16.70
CA HIS A 252 3.74 19.18 -16.59
C HIS A 252 3.55 20.70 -16.47
N SER A 253 4.42 21.39 -15.73
CA SER A 253 4.37 22.85 -15.62
C SER A 253 4.63 23.54 -16.97
N VAL A 254 5.54 23.00 -17.79
CA VAL A 254 5.81 23.50 -19.15
C VAL A 254 4.62 23.23 -20.07
N ASP A 255 4.12 22.00 -20.10
CA ASP A 255 2.97 21.61 -20.93
C ASP A 255 1.72 22.43 -20.57
N GLN A 256 1.49 22.68 -19.28
CA GLN A 256 0.38 23.51 -18.81
C GLN A 256 0.51 24.96 -19.28
N ALA A 257 1.72 25.52 -19.27
CA ALA A 257 1.96 26.87 -19.79
C ALA A 257 1.76 26.93 -21.31
N GLU A 258 2.19 25.91 -22.05
CA GLU A 258 2.00 25.81 -23.50
C GLU A 258 0.51 25.68 -23.88
N ILE A 259 -0.25 24.86 -23.15
CA ILE A 259 -1.70 24.73 -23.34
C ILE A 259 -2.40 26.08 -23.11
N GLN A 260 -2.02 26.83 -22.07
CA GLN A 260 -2.59 28.16 -21.81
C GLN A 260 -2.25 29.16 -22.91
N HIS A 261 -1.01 29.12 -23.41
CA HIS A 261 -0.58 29.95 -24.53
C HIS A 261 -1.37 29.64 -25.80
N LEU A 262 -1.44 28.37 -26.21
CA LEU A 262 -2.20 27.92 -27.38
C LEU A 262 -3.70 28.23 -27.26
N ALA A 263 -4.27 28.10 -26.06
CA ALA A 263 -5.66 28.50 -25.82
C ALA A 263 -5.88 30.01 -26.02
N GLY A 264 -4.92 30.84 -25.61
CA GLY A 264 -4.91 32.27 -25.88
C GLY A 264 -4.82 32.60 -27.38
N GLU A 265 -3.91 31.95 -28.11
CA GLU A 265 -3.78 32.10 -29.57
C GLU A 265 -5.07 31.65 -30.30
N LEU A 266 -5.70 30.57 -29.84
CA LEU A 266 -6.97 30.12 -30.40
C LEU A 266 -8.09 31.14 -30.21
N GLU A 267 -8.19 31.74 -29.01
CA GLU A 267 -9.19 32.78 -28.74
C GLU A 267 -8.93 34.04 -29.60
N GLU A 268 -7.67 34.45 -29.75
CA GLU A 268 -7.29 35.57 -30.63
C GLU A 268 -7.66 35.27 -32.10
N THR A 269 -7.30 34.11 -32.63
CA THR A 269 -7.64 33.72 -34.00
C THR A 269 -9.15 33.55 -34.21
N MET A 270 -9.90 33.09 -33.21
CA MET A 270 -11.35 33.06 -33.24
C MET A 270 -11.95 34.48 -33.27
N ALA A 271 -11.39 35.42 -32.50
CA ALA A 271 -11.82 36.82 -32.52
C ALA A 271 -11.53 37.49 -33.87
N GLU A 272 -10.36 37.27 -34.44
CA GLU A 272 -9.99 37.73 -35.79
C GLU A 272 -10.92 37.15 -36.87
N LEU A 273 -11.24 35.85 -36.77
CA LEU A 273 -12.17 35.19 -37.69
C LEU A 273 -13.56 35.82 -37.59
N GLU A 274 -14.07 36.06 -36.39
CA GLU A 274 -15.38 36.68 -36.19
C GLU A 274 -15.40 38.13 -36.67
N GLU A 275 -14.30 38.89 -36.50
CA GLU A 275 -14.15 40.21 -37.10
C GLU A 275 -14.16 40.15 -38.63
N SER A 276 -13.42 39.21 -39.23
CA SER A 276 -13.41 38.99 -40.69
C SER A 276 -14.81 38.63 -41.22
N ARG A 277 -15.56 37.83 -40.47
CA ARG A 277 -16.95 37.47 -40.79
C ARG A 277 -17.85 38.71 -40.76
N ARG A 278 -17.74 39.57 -39.74
CA ARG A 278 -18.48 40.84 -39.67
C ARG A 278 -18.15 41.76 -40.85
N LYS A 279 -16.86 41.88 -41.21
CA LYS A 279 -16.40 42.63 -42.39
C LYS A 279 -17.01 42.07 -43.69
N LEU A 280 -17.04 40.75 -43.86
CA LEU A 280 -17.63 40.09 -45.03
C LEU A 280 -19.14 40.35 -45.14
N VAL A 281 -19.87 40.28 -44.02
CA VAL A 281 -21.31 40.59 -43.99
C VAL A 281 -21.56 42.04 -44.40
N SER A 282 -20.77 42.99 -43.88
CA SER A 282 -20.85 44.41 -44.25
C SER A 282 -20.60 44.63 -45.75
N LEU A 283 -19.57 44.00 -46.31
CA LEU A 283 -19.28 44.05 -47.75
C LEU A 283 -20.39 43.41 -48.59
N LYS A 284 -21.00 42.33 -48.12
CA LYS A 284 -22.14 41.69 -48.80
C LYS A 284 -23.37 42.61 -48.80
N MET A 285 -23.67 43.27 -47.68
CA MET A 285 -24.75 44.26 -47.62
C MET A 285 -24.50 45.44 -48.58
N GLN A 286 -23.27 45.95 -48.65
CA GLN A 286 -22.91 47.00 -49.61
C GLN A 286 -23.05 46.53 -51.07
N LYS A 287 -22.65 45.29 -51.37
CA LYS A 287 -22.84 44.69 -52.70
C LYS A 287 -24.32 44.51 -53.03
N ASP A 288 -25.13 44.04 -52.09
CA ASP A 288 -26.55 43.81 -52.29
C ASP A 288 -27.27 45.16 -52.54
N ILE A 289 -26.88 46.23 -51.84
CA ILE A 289 -27.32 47.61 -52.11
C ILE A 289 -26.86 48.08 -53.51
N ALA A 290 -25.60 47.88 -53.89
CA ALA A 290 -25.09 48.24 -55.22
C ALA A 290 -25.76 47.44 -56.36
N SER A 291 -26.12 46.17 -56.11
CA SER A 291 -26.80 45.31 -57.09
C SER A 291 -28.31 45.59 -57.17
N GLY A 292 -28.94 46.08 -56.09
CA GLY A 292 -30.30 46.60 -56.10
C GLY A 292 -30.45 47.88 -56.93
N THR A 293 -29.42 48.73 -56.96
CA THR A 293 -29.40 49.97 -57.76
C THR A 293 -29.16 49.72 -59.26
N HIS A 294 -28.71 48.53 -59.67
CA HIS A 294 -28.54 48.17 -61.09
C HIS A 294 -29.74 47.43 -61.72
N SER A 295 -30.87 47.27 -61.01
CA SER A 295 -32.05 46.56 -61.51
C SER A 295 -33.25 47.46 -61.89
N LEU A 296 -33.03 48.74 -62.19
CA LEU A 296 -34.00 49.58 -62.90
C LEU A 296 -33.32 50.38 -64.02
N VAL A 297 -33.11 49.71 -65.15
CA VAL A 297 -33.09 50.37 -66.46
C VAL A 297 -34.23 49.79 -67.28
N PRO A 298 -35.26 50.58 -67.65
CA PRO A 298 -36.15 50.19 -68.73
C PRO A 298 -35.46 50.47 -70.06
N ALA A 299 -35.15 49.39 -70.76
CA ALA A 299 -34.81 49.42 -72.18
C ALA A 299 -36.11 49.41 -73.02
N ALA A 300 -36.32 50.47 -73.81
CA ALA A 300 -37.08 50.49 -75.07
C ALA A 300 -36.75 51.83 -75.77
N ALA A 301 -36.43 51.94 -77.05
CA ALA A 301 -36.64 51.02 -78.15
C ALA A 301 -35.65 51.28 -79.31
N MET A 302 -35.28 50.17 -79.96
CA MET A 302 -35.09 49.97 -81.41
C MET A 302 -34.90 51.21 -82.30
N VAL A 303 -33.81 51.23 -83.10
CA VAL A 303 -33.83 50.77 -84.50
C VAL A 303 -32.44 50.98 -85.13
N ASN A 304 -31.99 49.93 -85.82
CA ASN A 304 -30.81 49.85 -86.68
C ASN A 304 -30.73 50.94 -87.75
N GLY A 305 -29.51 51.35 -88.10
CA GLY A 305 -29.26 52.02 -89.38
C GLY A 305 -27.90 52.71 -89.43
N SER A 306 -26.89 51.94 -89.80
CA SER A 306 -25.53 52.38 -90.14
C SER A 306 -25.48 53.63 -91.03
N VAL A 307 -24.51 54.51 -90.76
CA VAL A 307 -23.45 54.98 -91.69
C VAL A 307 -22.89 56.31 -91.14
N SER A 308 -21.65 56.26 -90.66
CA SER A 308 -20.76 57.43 -90.73
C SER A 308 -20.13 57.39 -92.13
N PRO A 309 -19.96 58.53 -92.84
CA PRO A 309 -18.90 59.46 -92.45
C PRO A 309 -19.20 60.96 -92.64
N GLU A 310 -18.38 61.75 -91.95
CA GLU A 310 -17.85 63.05 -92.38
C GLU A 310 -18.75 64.31 -92.33
N LYS A 311 -18.59 65.06 -91.24
CA LYS A 311 -18.06 66.44 -91.19
C LYS A 311 -18.67 67.20 -90.01
N ARG A 312 -17.89 67.39 -88.94
CA ARG A 312 -17.95 68.62 -88.13
C ARG A 312 -17.19 69.71 -88.91
N PRO A 313 -17.48 71.03 -88.77
CA PRO A 313 -17.59 71.67 -87.46
C PRO A 313 -18.54 72.88 -87.33
N ALA A 314 -18.70 73.30 -86.06
CA ALA A 314 -19.05 74.65 -85.56
C ALA A 314 -20.51 75.13 -85.78
N ASP A 315 -21.17 75.86 -84.90
CA ASP A 315 -21.02 76.31 -83.50
C ASP A 315 -22.33 77.06 -83.20
N GLY A 316 -22.77 77.11 -81.93
CA GLY A 316 -23.59 78.21 -81.43
C GLY A 316 -25.06 78.34 -81.84
N ARG A 317 -25.93 77.47 -81.28
CA ARG A 317 -27.04 77.90 -80.39
C ARG A 317 -27.77 76.66 -79.85
N MET A 318 -27.50 76.29 -78.60
CA MET A 318 -28.54 75.63 -77.79
C MET A 318 -29.76 76.54 -77.85
N ASP A 319 -30.92 75.98 -78.19
CA ASP A 319 -32.14 76.77 -78.23
C ASP A 319 -32.40 77.32 -76.82
N LEU A 320 -32.87 78.56 -76.72
CA LEU A 320 -33.03 79.24 -75.42
C LEU A 320 -34.01 78.46 -74.51
N GLN A 321 -34.88 77.67 -75.13
CA GLN A 321 -35.80 76.75 -74.47
C GLN A 321 -35.08 75.52 -73.88
N GLU A 322 -34.16 74.89 -74.60
CA GLU A 322 -33.37 73.75 -74.09
C GLU A 322 -32.46 74.17 -72.92
N LEU A 323 -31.89 75.38 -72.99
CA LEU A 323 -31.12 75.93 -71.87
C LEU A 323 -31.99 76.16 -70.63
N LYS A 324 -33.22 76.64 -70.82
CA LYS A 324 -34.19 76.83 -69.74
C LYS A 324 -34.59 75.49 -69.11
N ASP A 325 -34.86 74.48 -69.91
CA ASP A 325 -35.26 73.16 -69.43
C ASP A 325 -34.10 72.47 -68.69
N SER A 326 -32.87 72.60 -69.21
CA SER A 326 -31.65 72.12 -68.53
C SER A 326 -31.41 72.79 -67.17
N VAL A 327 -31.70 74.09 -67.06
CA VAL A 327 -31.59 74.83 -65.79
C VAL A 327 -32.67 74.40 -64.79
N GLU A 328 -33.90 74.15 -65.22
CA GLU A 328 -34.96 73.68 -64.32
C GLU A 328 -34.70 72.24 -63.85
N GLU A 329 -34.23 71.35 -64.72
CA GLU A 329 -33.78 69.99 -64.34
C GLU A 329 -32.63 70.04 -63.34
N ALA A 330 -31.63 70.90 -63.56
CA ALA A 330 -30.51 71.06 -62.63
C ALA A 330 -30.97 71.61 -61.26
N LYS A 331 -32.00 72.46 -61.25
CA LYS A 331 -32.58 73.01 -60.03
C LYS A 331 -33.38 71.96 -59.25
N ILE A 332 -34.18 71.13 -59.94
CA ILE A 332 -34.88 70.01 -59.32
C ILE A 332 -33.87 69.02 -58.76
N LEU A 333 -32.85 68.63 -59.53
CA LEU A 333 -31.80 67.72 -59.08
C LEU A 333 -31.01 68.28 -57.88
N ALA A 334 -30.74 69.58 -57.86
CA ALA A 334 -30.09 70.22 -56.72
C ALA A 334 -30.99 70.23 -55.48
N ALA A 335 -32.30 70.42 -55.66
CA ALA A 335 -33.27 70.35 -54.57
C ALA A 335 -33.40 68.92 -54.01
N ASP A 336 -33.45 67.90 -54.88
CA ASP A 336 -33.52 66.50 -54.47
C ASP A 336 -32.24 66.08 -53.71
N ARG A 337 -31.05 66.46 -54.23
CA ARG A 337 -29.78 66.21 -53.54
C ARG A 337 -29.69 66.94 -52.20
N LEU A 338 -30.25 68.14 -52.11
CA LEU A 338 -30.29 68.87 -50.84
C LEU A 338 -31.19 68.14 -49.83
N SER A 339 -32.36 67.67 -50.25
CA SER A 339 -33.27 66.89 -49.41
C SER A 339 -32.64 65.59 -48.92
N GLU A 340 -31.91 64.86 -49.78
CA GLU A 340 -31.22 63.62 -49.41
C GLU A 340 -30.12 63.88 -48.36
N VAL A 341 -29.37 64.97 -48.52
CA VAL A 341 -28.33 65.37 -47.55
C VAL A 341 -28.95 65.80 -46.22
N GLU A 342 -30.07 66.51 -46.23
CA GLU A 342 -30.80 66.88 -45.02
C GLU A 342 -31.35 65.65 -44.27
N GLU A 343 -31.89 64.67 -44.99
CA GLU A 343 -32.36 63.40 -44.40
C GLU A 343 -31.18 62.60 -43.81
N ALA A 344 -30.08 62.46 -44.55
CA ALA A 344 -28.89 61.78 -44.07
C ALA A 344 -28.27 62.48 -42.84
N GLN A 345 -28.31 63.82 -42.80
CA GLN A 345 -27.88 64.58 -41.64
C GLN A 345 -28.79 64.31 -40.43
N GLN A 346 -30.10 64.24 -40.63
CA GLN A 346 -31.05 63.95 -39.57
C GLN A 346 -30.88 62.53 -39.01
N ASP A 347 -30.62 61.54 -39.87
CA ASP A 347 -30.31 60.18 -39.45
C ASP A 347 -29.00 60.10 -38.66
N ASN A 348 -27.97 60.84 -39.09
CA ASN A 348 -26.70 60.89 -38.37
C ASN A 348 -26.87 61.49 -36.96
N ILE A 349 -27.70 62.55 -36.83
CA ILE A 349 -28.07 63.11 -35.53
C ILE A 349 -28.80 62.07 -34.65
N ASN A 350 -29.71 61.29 -35.25
CA ASN A 350 -30.44 60.25 -34.52
C ASN A 350 -29.52 59.12 -34.04
N LEU A 351 -28.62 58.63 -34.90
CA LEU A 351 -27.62 57.62 -34.55
C LEU A 351 -26.66 58.11 -33.46
N SER A 352 -26.21 59.36 -33.55
CA SER A 352 -25.34 59.98 -32.54
C SER A 352 -26.01 60.01 -31.16
N LYS A 353 -27.32 60.34 -31.10
CA LYS A 353 -28.09 60.28 -29.84
C LYS A 353 -28.24 58.87 -29.29
N GLN A 354 -28.44 57.87 -30.15
CA GLN A 354 -28.53 56.48 -29.71
C GLN A 354 -27.19 55.99 -29.13
N LEU A 355 -26.07 56.36 -29.76
CA LEU A 355 -24.74 56.08 -29.24
C LEU A 355 -24.50 56.75 -27.89
N GLU A 356 -24.89 58.02 -27.74
CA GLU A 356 -24.78 58.74 -26.47
C GLU A 356 -25.59 58.06 -25.36
N ASN A 357 -26.82 57.61 -25.66
CA ASN A 357 -27.64 56.89 -24.69
C ASN A 357 -27.00 55.55 -24.27
N LEU A 358 -26.52 54.75 -25.23
CA LEU A 358 -25.84 53.49 -24.93
C LEU A 358 -24.54 53.71 -24.12
N GLN A 359 -23.81 54.78 -24.43
CA GLN A 359 -22.62 55.15 -23.68
C GLN A 359 -22.96 55.57 -22.25
N ASN A 360 -24.06 56.30 -22.05
CA ASN A 360 -24.54 56.66 -20.72
C ASN A 360 -25.03 55.45 -19.92
N GLU A 361 -25.70 54.49 -20.57
CA GLU A 361 -26.11 53.22 -19.94
C GLU A 361 -24.91 52.37 -19.54
N LEU A 362 -23.88 52.28 -20.38
CA LEU A 362 -22.66 51.52 -20.07
C LEU A 362 -21.83 52.17 -18.96
N ASN A 363 -21.82 53.50 -18.90
CA ASN A 363 -21.12 54.26 -17.85
C ASN A 363 -21.90 54.30 -16.52
N ASP A 364 -23.18 53.91 -16.50
CA ASP A 364 -23.94 53.77 -15.26
C ASP A 364 -23.57 52.44 -14.59
N ASP A 365 -22.68 52.54 -13.60
CA ASP A 365 -22.25 51.43 -12.76
C ASP A 365 -23.44 50.63 -12.20
N LYS A 366 -24.57 51.29 -11.94
CA LYS A 366 -25.78 50.64 -11.43
C LYS A 366 -26.40 49.69 -12.45
N TYR A 367 -26.30 49.99 -13.75
CA TYR A 367 -26.74 49.11 -14.82
C TYR A 367 -25.84 47.88 -14.94
N VAL A 368 -24.52 48.07 -14.80
CA VAL A 368 -23.54 46.96 -14.79
C VAL A 368 -23.83 45.97 -13.65
N HIS A 369 -24.04 46.47 -12.43
CA HIS A 369 -24.32 45.63 -11.26
C HIS A 369 -25.71 44.96 -11.31
N SER A 370 -26.67 45.55 -12.02
CA SER A 370 -28.00 44.95 -12.24
C SER A 370 -28.06 44.03 -13.47
N SER A 371 -27.00 43.98 -14.29
CA SER A 371 -26.90 43.08 -15.42
C SER A 371 -26.95 41.62 -15.00
N ARG A 372 -27.61 40.79 -15.81
CA ARG A 372 -27.73 39.34 -15.58
C ARG A 372 -26.38 38.65 -15.53
N LEU A 373 -25.43 39.07 -16.36
CA LEU A 373 -24.09 38.48 -16.41
C LEU A 373 -23.31 38.76 -15.12
N TYR A 374 -23.38 40.00 -14.62
CA TYR A 374 -22.74 40.39 -13.37
C TYR A 374 -23.31 39.60 -12.19
N ASN A 375 -24.64 39.49 -12.09
CA ASN A 375 -25.27 38.73 -11.01
C ASN A 375 -24.90 37.24 -11.03
N LEU A 376 -24.81 36.61 -12.21
CA LEU A 376 -24.38 35.22 -12.32
C LEU A 376 -22.94 35.00 -11.82
N VAL A 377 -22.02 35.87 -12.22
CA VAL A 377 -20.62 35.80 -11.78
C VAL A 377 -20.51 36.12 -10.29
N ASN A 378 -21.27 37.09 -9.79
CA ASN A 378 -21.31 37.43 -8.38
C ASN A 378 -21.86 36.26 -7.54
N ASP A 379 -22.92 35.58 -7.97
CA ASP A 379 -23.46 34.41 -7.28
C ASP A 379 -22.45 33.26 -7.22
N GLN A 380 -21.73 33.02 -8.32
CA GLN A 380 -20.63 32.04 -8.34
C GLN A 380 -19.50 32.44 -7.39
N LEU A 381 -19.14 33.73 -7.35
CA LEU A 381 -18.12 34.25 -6.43
C LEU A 381 -18.55 34.06 -4.96
N GLN A 382 -19.81 34.35 -4.64
CA GLN A 382 -20.34 34.14 -3.29
C GLN A 382 -20.32 32.66 -2.90
N HIS A 383 -20.70 31.77 -3.83
CA HIS A 383 -20.60 30.32 -3.61
C HIS A 383 -19.17 29.89 -3.28
N TRP A 384 -18.18 30.33 -4.07
CA TRP A 384 -16.78 30.01 -3.82
C TRP A 384 -16.26 30.61 -2.50
N ASN A 385 -16.69 31.82 -2.14
CA ASN A 385 -16.34 32.41 -0.85
C ASN A 385 -16.87 31.57 0.34
N VAL A 386 -18.12 31.09 0.26
CA VAL A 386 -18.69 30.22 1.31
C VAL A 386 -17.92 28.89 1.39
N GLU A 387 -17.55 28.32 0.25
CA GLU A 387 -16.80 27.07 0.21
C GLU A 387 -15.38 27.22 0.77
N VAL A 388 -14.72 28.35 0.50
CA VAL A 388 -13.41 28.70 1.08
C VAL A 388 -13.51 28.84 2.60
N GLU A 389 -14.51 29.54 3.12
CA GLU A 389 -14.71 29.66 4.57
C GLU A 389 -15.01 28.31 5.24
N ARG A 390 -15.72 27.41 4.54
CA ARG A 390 -15.94 26.02 5.00
C ARG A 390 -14.64 25.25 5.14
N TYR A 391 -13.77 25.29 4.12
CA TYR A 391 -12.47 24.61 4.17
C TYR A 391 -11.52 25.21 5.21
N LYS A 392 -11.57 26.53 5.40
CA LYS A 392 -10.81 27.22 6.45
C LYS A 392 -11.24 26.74 7.84
N ALA A 393 -12.54 26.68 8.12
CA ALA A 393 -13.05 26.16 9.39
C ALA A 393 -12.65 24.70 9.63
N LEU A 394 -12.67 23.86 8.59
CA LEU A 394 -12.21 22.47 8.68
C LEU A 394 -10.70 22.41 9.01
N THR A 395 -9.89 23.25 8.36
CA THR A 395 -8.45 23.32 8.59
C THR A 395 -8.14 23.77 10.01
N ASP A 396 -8.85 24.77 10.52
CA ASP A 396 -8.71 25.25 11.90
C ASP A 396 -9.07 24.15 12.91
N SER A 397 -10.14 23.39 12.65
CA SER A 397 -10.51 22.22 13.48
C SER A 397 -9.40 21.16 13.49
N LEU A 398 -8.84 20.83 12.32
CA LEU A 398 -7.76 19.84 12.20
C LEU A 398 -6.47 20.32 12.89
N LEU A 399 -6.16 21.61 12.86
CA LEU A 399 -5.04 22.19 13.59
C LEU A 399 -5.22 22.06 15.11
N ILE A 400 -6.44 22.27 15.62
CA ILE A 400 -6.77 22.08 17.03
C ILE A 400 -6.62 20.60 17.40
N ASP A 401 -7.18 19.68 16.61
CA ASP A 401 -7.09 18.23 16.85
C ASP A 401 -5.64 17.74 16.84
N ARG A 402 -4.82 18.21 15.89
CA ARG A 402 -3.38 17.93 15.86
C ARG A 402 -2.69 18.36 17.15
N SER A 403 -3.01 19.53 17.68
CA SER A 403 -2.42 20.03 18.94
C SER A 403 -2.82 19.16 20.14
N LEU A 404 -4.04 18.63 20.15
CA LEU A 404 -4.56 17.75 21.19
C LEU A 404 -3.90 16.37 21.12
N VAL A 405 -3.72 15.82 19.92
CA VAL A 405 -2.99 14.56 19.70
C VAL A 405 -1.54 14.68 20.16
N LEU A 406 -0.83 15.74 19.76
CA LEU A 406 0.55 16.02 20.20
C LEU A 406 0.67 16.12 21.74
N ARG A 407 -0.34 16.70 22.41
CA ARG A 407 -0.37 16.74 23.88
C ARG A 407 -0.54 15.35 24.49
N ARG A 408 -1.46 14.55 23.96
CA ARG A 408 -1.69 13.17 24.43
C ARG A 408 -0.47 12.27 24.17
N GLU A 409 0.19 12.42 23.04
CA GLU A 409 1.44 11.71 22.71
C GLU A 409 2.52 11.99 23.75
N LYS A 410 2.74 13.27 24.10
CA LYS A 410 3.69 13.66 25.16
C LYS A 410 3.33 13.05 26.52
N GLU A 411 2.05 13.03 26.87
CA GLU A 411 1.60 12.41 28.12
C GLU A 411 1.85 10.90 28.14
N ILE A 412 1.58 10.20 27.03
CA ILE A 412 1.84 8.77 26.89
C ILE A 412 3.35 8.49 26.96
N ASN A 413 4.18 9.32 26.33
CA ASN A 413 5.64 9.15 26.35
C ASN A 413 6.20 9.28 27.78
N VAL A 414 5.74 10.28 28.55
CA VAL A 414 6.13 10.43 29.95
C VAL A 414 5.66 9.23 30.79
N ARG A 415 4.46 8.69 30.53
CA ARG A 415 3.99 7.48 31.20
C ARG A 415 4.85 6.26 30.84
N ALA A 416 5.24 6.11 29.58
CA ALA A 416 6.12 5.03 29.12
C ALA A 416 7.49 5.10 29.82
N GLU A 417 8.12 6.28 29.85
CA GLU A 417 9.38 6.51 30.57
C GLU A 417 9.26 6.17 32.07
N SER A 418 8.15 6.54 32.70
CA SER A 418 7.89 6.18 34.11
C SER A 418 7.70 4.68 34.33
N ALA A 419 7.10 3.98 33.37
CA ALA A 419 6.88 2.55 33.43
C ALA A 419 8.19 1.76 33.22
N ASP A 420 9.05 2.24 32.32
CA ASP A 420 10.39 1.67 32.12
C ASP A 420 11.29 1.91 33.33
N ALA A 421 11.23 3.10 33.95
CA ALA A 421 11.92 3.35 35.21
C ALA A 421 11.44 2.40 36.32
N ALA A 422 10.12 2.18 36.44
CA ALA A 422 9.56 1.22 37.39
C ALA A 422 10.01 -0.21 37.09
N ARG A 423 10.02 -0.64 35.82
CA ARG A 423 10.50 -1.97 35.41
C ARG A 423 11.97 -2.17 35.81
N ASN A 424 12.84 -1.20 35.53
CA ASN A 424 14.24 -1.26 35.93
C ASN A 424 14.42 -1.41 37.45
N THR A 425 13.58 -0.75 38.26
CA THR A 425 13.63 -0.92 39.74
C THR A 425 13.16 -2.30 40.19
N VAL A 426 12.20 -2.89 39.48
CA VAL A 426 11.74 -4.26 39.75
C VAL A 426 12.84 -5.25 39.41
N ASP A 427 13.46 -5.13 38.23
CA ASP A 427 14.55 -6.01 37.78
C ASP A 427 15.76 -5.95 38.74
N ASP A 428 16.13 -4.75 39.24
CA ASP A 428 17.17 -4.61 40.27
C ASP A 428 16.77 -5.34 41.56
N SER A 429 15.52 -5.18 42.00
CA SER A 429 15.02 -5.86 43.20
C SER A 429 15.00 -7.38 43.06
N GLU A 430 14.65 -7.90 41.87
CA GLU A 430 14.63 -9.33 41.54
C GLU A 430 16.05 -9.90 41.53
N SER A 431 17.00 -9.21 40.89
CA SER A 431 18.42 -9.61 40.91
C SER A 431 19.00 -9.63 42.34
N ARG A 432 18.54 -8.74 43.22
CA ARG A 432 18.93 -8.72 44.63
C ARG A 432 18.31 -9.89 45.40
N ILE A 433 17.06 -10.25 45.11
CA ILE A 433 16.39 -11.42 45.70
C ILE A 433 17.15 -12.69 45.32
N GLU A 434 17.43 -12.92 44.04
CA GLU A 434 18.19 -14.09 43.57
C GLU A 434 19.55 -14.20 44.26
N ARG A 435 20.28 -13.08 44.39
CA ARG A 435 21.57 -13.04 45.10
C ARG A 435 21.42 -13.45 46.57
N LEU A 436 20.41 -12.94 47.26
CA LEU A 436 20.15 -13.27 48.67
C LEU A 436 19.71 -14.71 48.85
N GLU A 437 18.94 -15.28 47.91
CA GLU A 437 18.57 -16.69 47.93
C GLU A 437 19.79 -17.61 47.80
N VAL A 438 20.71 -17.29 46.88
CA VAL A 438 21.98 -18.02 46.74
C VAL A 438 22.82 -17.92 48.02
N GLN A 439 22.90 -16.74 48.64
CA GLN A 439 23.59 -16.58 49.93
C GLN A 439 22.95 -17.40 51.04
N LEU A 440 21.62 -17.42 51.12
CA LEU A 440 20.89 -18.20 52.10
C LEU A 440 21.14 -19.70 51.93
N GLN A 441 21.07 -20.21 50.70
CA GLN A 441 21.40 -21.61 50.39
C GLN A 441 22.82 -21.96 50.83
N LYS A 442 23.79 -21.08 50.55
CA LYS A 442 25.17 -21.25 51.00
C LYS A 442 25.27 -21.34 52.53
N SER A 443 24.62 -20.43 53.25
CA SER A 443 24.60 -20.45 54.73
C SER A 443 23.92 -21.71 55.29
N ILE A 444 22.88 -22.23 54.63
CA ILE A 444 22.25 -23.49 55.03
C ILE A 444 23.23 -24.67 54.90
N ILE A 445 23.98 -24.74 53.79
CA ILE A 445 24.98 -25.77 53.56
C ILE A 445 26.09 -25.68 54.62
N GLU A 446 26.61 -24.48 54.88
CA GLU A 446 27.63 -24.24 55.91
C GLU A 446 27.14 -24.61 57.31
N LYS A 447 25.88 -24.28 57.66
CA LYS A 447 25.27 -24.66 58.93
C LYS A 447 25.20 -26.19 59.08
N ASN A 448 24.81 -26.89 58.03
CA ASN A 448 24.71 -28.35 58.05
C ASN A 448 26.08 -29.01 58.20
N ASP A 449 27.12 -28.50 57.52
CA ASP A 449 28.50 -28.98 57.66
C ASP A 449 29.05 -28.77 59.08
N LEU A 450 28.81 -27.59 59.67
CA LEU A 450 29.17 -27.32 61.06
C LEU A 450 28.42 -28.23 62.04
N GLY A 451 27.13 -28.49 61.78
CA GLY A 451 26.33 -29.43 62.55
C GLY A 451 26.92 -30.84 62.54
N LEU A 452 27.37 -31.31 61.37
CA LEU A 452 28.01 -32.61 61.21
C LEU A 452 29.35 -32.69 61.97
N LYS A 453 30.19 -31.65 61.86
CA LYS A 453 31.46 -31.56 62.62
C LYS A 453 31.25 -31.54 64.13
N MET A 454 30.21 -30.86 64.60
CA MET A 454 29.87 -30.82 66.03
C MET A 454 29.43 -32.20 66.53
N GLU A 455 28.57 -32.90 65.78
CA GLU A 455 28.13 -34.26 66.11
C GLU A 455 29.32 -35.23 66.16
N GLU A 456 30.24 -35.15 65.20
CA GLU A 456 31.48 -35.94 65.21
C GLU A 456 32.32 -35.67 66.45
N ALA A 457 32.50 -34.39 66.84
CA ALA A 457 33.25 -34.01 68.03
C ALA A 457 32.60 -34.53 69.33
N ILE A 458 31.26 -34.51 69.42
CA ILE A 458 30.52 -35.08 70.56
C ILE A 458 30.76 -36.59 70.65
N GLN A 459 30.65 -37.31 69.54
CA GLN A 459 30.89 -38.75 69.49
C GLN A 459 32.33 -39.10 69.86
N ASP A 460 33.31 -38.34 69.38
CA ASP A 460 34.72 -38.53 69.72
C ASP A 460 35.02 -38.27 71.19
N SER A 461 34.37 -37.27 71.81
CA SER A 461 34.46 -37.05 73.25
C SER A 461 33.91 -38.25 74.01
N GLY A 462 32.71 -38.73 73.65
CA GLY A 462 32.11 -39.92 74.27
C GLY A 462 33.01 -41.16 74.15
N ARG A 463 33.63 -41.39 72.98
CA ARG A 463 34.62 -42.47 72.81
C ARG A 463 35.85 -42.29 73.72
N LYS A 464 36.34 -41.06 73.90
CA LYS A 464 37.46 -40.75 74.80
C LYS A 464 37.10 -41.02 76.26
N ASP A 465 35.90 -40.65 76.69
CA ASP A 465 35.41 -40.87 78.04
C ASP A 465 35.29 -42.36 78.34
N ILE A 466 34.66 -43.13 77.44
CA ILE A 466 34.59 -44.61 77.52
C ILE A 466 36.00 -45.20 77.64
N LYS A 467 36.95 -44.74 76.82
CA LYS A 467 38.34 -45.22 76.87
C LYS A 467 39.03 -44.88 78.20
N ALA A 468 38.74 -43.73 78.79
CA ALA A 468 39.25 -43.34 80.09
C ALA A 468 38.65 -44.21 81.22
N GLU A 469 37.35 -44.47 81.19
CA GLU A 469 36.67 -45.37 82.13
C GLU A 469 37.23 -46.80 82.06
N PHE A 470 37.41 -47.35 80.86
CA PHE A 470 38.03 -48.67 80.69
C PHE A 470 39.44 -48.72 81.29
N ARG A 471 40.22 -47.64 81.19
CA ARG A 471 41.56 -47.58 81.79
C ARG A 471 41.49 -47.58 83.32
N VAL A 472 40.53 -46.85 83.90
CA VAL A 472 40.29 -46.85 85.36
C VAL A 472 39.84 -48.24 85.82
N MET A 473 38.89 -48.86 85.13
CA MET A 473 38.44 -50.23 85.42
C MET A 473 39.58 -51.24 85.34
N ALA A 474 40.43 -51.17 84.31
CA ALA A 474 41.60 -52.04 84.18
C ALA A 474 42.60 -51.84 85.33
N SER A 475 42.84 -50.60 85.75
CA SER A 475 43.71 -50.29 86.89
C SER A 475 43.13 -50.80 88.21
N ALA A 476 41.82 -50.62 88.44
CA ALA A 476 41.12 -51.13 89.61
C ALA A 476 41.18 -52.66 89.66
N LEU A 477 40.91 -53.33 88.53
CA LEU A 477 40.99 -54.79 88.41
C LEU A 477 42.42 -55.29 88.69
N SER A 478 43.44 -54.62 88.14
CA SER A 478 44.84 -54.97 88.41
C SER A 478 45.19 -54.83 89.89
N LYS A 479 44.65 -53.81 90.57
CA LYS A 479 44.86 -53.60 92.01
C LYS A 479 44.16 -54.69 92.83
N GLU A 480 42.90 -55.00 92.52
CA GLU A 480 42.15 -56.10 93.15
C GLU A 480 42.85 -57.44 92.95
N MET A 481 43.36 -57.70 91.74
CA MET A 481 44.13 -58.92 91.46
C MET A 481 45.41 -58.99 92.30
N GLY A 482 46.14 -57.89 92.45
CA GLY A 482 47.31 -57.82 93.34
C GLY A 482 46.96 -58.00 94.83
N MET A 483 45.80 -57.50 95.27
CA MET A 483 45.32 -57.74 96.64
C MET A 483 44.93 -59.20 96.87
N MET A 484 44.23 -59.83 95.92
CA MET A 484 43.91 -61.26 95.95
C MET A 484 45.17 -62.12 95.97
N GLU A 485 46.17 -61.79 95.15
CA GLU A 485 47.46 -62.48 95.14
C GLU A 485 48.20 -62.34 96.48
N ALA A 486 48.20 -61.14 97.08
CA ALA A 486 48.76 -60.93 98.42
C ALA A 486 48.00 -61.71 99.50
N GLN A 487 46.66 -61.77 99.42
CA GLN A 487 45.87 -62.60 100.33
C GLN A 487 46.19 -64.08 100.16
N LEU A 488 46.26 -64.57 98.92
CA LEU A 488 46.62 -65.96 98.61
C LEU A 488 48.01 -66.31 99.18
N ASN A 489 48.99 -65.43 99.02
CA ASN A 489 50.33 -65.61 99.58
C ASN A 489 50.31 -65.65 101.12
N ARG A 490 49.55 -64.77 101.79
CA ARG A 490 49.39 -64.85 103.26
C ARG A 490 48.74 -66.16 103.71
N TRP A 491 47.71 -66.63 103.01
CA TRP A 491 47.07 -67.92 103.33
C TRP A 491 48.05 -69.07 103.15
N LYS A 492 48.90 -69.02 102.12
CA LYS A 492 49.96 -69.99 101.88
C LYS A 492 51.01 -69.98 103.00
N GLU A 493 51.51 -68.80 103.39
CA GLU A 493 52.45 -68.65 104.51
C GLU A 493 51.86 -69.15 105.84
N THR A 494 50.59 -68.82 106.12
CA THR A 494 49.88 -69.29 107.32
C THR A 494 49.71 -70.81 107.31
N ALA A 495 49.44 -71.39 106.14
CA ALA A 495 49.36 -72.84 105.98
C ALA A 495 50.72 -73.51 106.21
N ASP A 496 51.80 -72.94 105.67
CA ASP A 496 53.18 -73.42 105.90
C ASP A 496 53.58 -73.32 107.39
N GLU A 497 53.20 -72.23 108.07
CA GLU A 497 53.42 -72.08 109.51
C GLU A 497 52.61 -73.09 110.33
N ALA A 498 51.34 -73.33 109.97
CA ALA A 498 50.51 -74.36 110.60
C ALA A 498 51.12 -75.76 110.41
N LEU A 499 51.69 -76.06 109.24
CA LEU A 499 52.42 -77.30 108.99
C LEU A 499 53.67 -77.41 109.89
N SER A 500 54.48 -76.34 110.00
CA SER A 500 55.64 -76.29 110.89
C SER A 500 55.28 -76.47 112.37
N LEU A 501 54.22 -75.81 112.83
CA LEU A 501 53.71 -75.97 114.20
C LEU A 501 53.20 -77.39 114.46
N ARG A 502 52.53 -78.01 113.49
CA ARG A 502 52.11 -79.41 113.56
C ARG A 502 53.31 -80.35 113.67
N GLU A 503 54.36 -80.15 112.88
CA GLU A 503 55.61 -80.90 112.99
C GLU A 503 56.26 -80.74 114.37
N LYS A 504 56.33 -79.52 114.89
CA LYS A 504 56.82 -79.25 116.26
C LYS A 504 55.98 -79.93 117.33
N ALA A 505 54.65 -79.93 117.20
CA ALA A 505 53.74 -80.60 118.13
C ALA A 505 53.92 -82.13 118.09
N VAL A 506 54.12 -82.72 116.90
CA VAL A 506 54.46 -84.13 116.76
C VAL A 506 55.80 -84.44 117.43
N SER A 507 56.83 -83.62 117.22
CA SER A 507 58.13 -83.75 117.87
C SER A 507 58.04 -83.66 119.41
N LEU A 508 57.28 -82.69 119.94
CA LEU A 508 57.03 -82.58 121.37
C LEU A 508 56.27 -83.78 121.92
N LYS A 509 55.28 -84.31 121.19
CA LYS A 509 54.53 -85.52 121.57
C LYS A 509 55.47 -86.72 121.67
N VAL A 510 56.39 -86.87 120.72
CA VAL A 510 57.43 -87.92 120.75
C VAL A 510 58.35 -87.73 121.97
N SER A 511 58.84 -86.51 122.23
CA SER A 511 59.67 -86.19 123.40
C SER A 511 58.95 -86.44 124.73
N LEU A 512 57.68 -86.05 124.84
CA LEU A 512 56.85 -86.29 126.02
C LEU A 512 56.62 -87.79 126.22
N SER A 513 56.34 -88.54 125.14
CA SER A 513 56.21 -90.00 125.24
C SER A 513 57.50 -90.65 125.72
N ALA A 514 58.67 -90.21 125.24
CA ALA A 514 59.96 -90.69 125.72
C ALA A 514 60.19 -90.36 127.21
N LYS A 515 59.84 -89.15 127.66
CA LYS A 515 59.91 -88.77 129.09
C LYS A 515 58.93 -89.53 129.97
N VAL A 516 57.72 -89.80 129.50
CA VAL A 516 56.73 -90.62 130.23
C VAL A 516 57.22 -92.05 130.33
N TYR A 517 57.81 -92.62 129.27
CA TYR A 517 58.48 -93.92 129.34
C TYR A 517 59.64 -93.90 130.33
N LEU A 518 60.47 -92.85 130.34
CA LEU A 518 61.55 -92.70 131.31
C LEU A 518 61.03 -92.58 132.75
N PHE A 519 59.93 -91.83 132.97
CA PHE A 519 59.31 -91.66 134.27
C PHE A 519 58.66 -92.96 134.76
N ILE A 520 57.97 -93.69 133.88
CA ILE A 520 57.44 -95.03 134.20
C ILE A 520 58.59 -95.97 134.56
N MET A 521 59.71 -95.96 133.83
CA MET A 521 60.90 -96.74 134.16
C MET A 521 61.51 -96.32 135.50
N LEU A 522 61.54 -95.02 135.82
CA LEU A 522 62.06 -94.50 137.08
C LEU A 522 61.14 -94.88 138.27
N VAL A 523 59.82 -94.78 138.10
CA VAL A 523 58.84 -95.23 139.09
C VAL A 523 58.91 -96.75 139.26
N PHE A 524 59.07 -97.53 138.19
CA PHE A 524 59.29 -98.97 138.27
C PHE A 524 60.59 -99.29 139.03
N SER A 525 61.66 -98.54 138.77
CA SER A 525 62.95 -98.68 139.47
C SER A 525 62.85 -98.31 140.96
N ILE A 526 62.06 -97.29 141.33
CA ILE A 526 61.80 -96.90 142.72
C ILE A 526 60.93 -97.95 143.44
N ILE A 527 59.91 -98.49 142.76
CA ILE A 527 59.07 -99.57 143.31
C ILE A 527 59.90 -100.84 143.55
N CYS A 528 60.84 -101.18 142.66
CA CYS A 528 61.76 -102.29 142.88
C CYS A 528 62.73 -102.04 144.05
N TYR A 529 63.16 -100.80 144.28
CA TYR A 529 64.09 -100.45 145.38
C TYR A 529 63.43 -100.42 146.77
N LEU A 530 62.09 -100.33 146.83
CA LEU A 530 61.32 -100.31 148.08
C LEU A 530 60.95 -101.72 148.60
N PHE A 531 61.40 -102.79 147.93
CA PHE A 531 61.04 -104.17 148.25
C PHE A 531 62.23 -105.11 148.59
N GLU A 532 63.41 -104.56 148.87
CA GLU A 532 64.57 -105.21 149.51
C GLU A 532 65.00 -104.37 150.72
#